data_AF-A0A948VE26-F1
#
_entry.id   AF-A0A948VE26-F1
#
_cell.length_a   1.000
_cell.length_b   1.000
_cell.length_c   1.000
_cell.angle_alpha   90.00
_cell.angle_beta   90.00
_cell.angle_gamma   90.00
#
_symmetry.space_group_name_H-M   'P 1'
#
loop_
_entity.id
_entity.type
_entity.pdbx_description
1 polymer ?
#
loop_
_entity_poly.entity_id
_entity_poly.type
_entity_poly.pdbx_seq_one_letter_code
_entity_poly.pdbx_strand_id
1 'polypeptide(L)'
;MTNNKIIIKLQGGLGNQMFQYATARRVAKVNNAQLKLDTTTLRQKDKNTTHRNLGLHNFNIYLNLVSKKELSYFKKYQKSNVKFFGFIYNKIFASDSIYITEKGYGFNPKILDLKNNVYLDGYWQSEKYFKDIKNLLLKEFSIKNEGDGYLEMLKKIKKINSVSLHIRRGDYISNKKLLENYGICDENYYNNAVSLLAEKL
;
A
#
# COMPACT_ATOMS: atom_id res chain seq x y z
N MET A 1 18.75 0.03 21.64
CA MET A 1 17.62 0.07 20.68
C MET A 1 18.16 0.54 19.34
N THR A 2 17.92 -0.20 18.26
CA THR A 2 18.37 0.16 16.91
C THR A 2 17.66 1.42 16.42
N ASN A 3 18.41 2.39 15.88
CA ASN A 3 17.91 3.69 15.43
C ASN A 3 17.30 3.64 14.00
N ASN A 4 17.06 2.43 13.49
CA ASN A 4 16.68 2.16 12.10
C ASN A 4 15.23 2.55 11.84
N LYS A 5 14.97 3.10 10.65
CA LYS A 5 13.68 3.58 10.20
C LYS A 5 13.30 2.93 8.88
N ILE A 6 12.09 2.41 8.80
CA ILE A 6 11.45 1.97 7.56
C ILE A 6 10.35 2.97 7.23
N ILE A 7 10.54 3.72 6.15
CA ILE A 7 9.58 4.70 5.63
C ILE A 7 8.90 4.10 4.41
N ILE A 8 7.58 4.23 4.33
CA ILE A 8 6.79 3.83 3.17
C ILE A 8 6.01 5.00 2.61
N LYS A 9 6.09 5.21 1.30
CA LYS A 9 5.26 6.17 0.58
C LYS A 9 3.86 5.60 0.39
N LEU A 10 2.87 6.31 0.91
CA LEU A 10 1.46 5.96 0.73
C LEU A 10 0.90 6.61 -0.52
N GLN A 11 0.39 5.80 -1.45
CA GLN A 11 -0.17 6.28 -2.72
C GLN A 11 -1.33 5.40 -3.19
N GLY A 12 -2.34 6.03 -3.80
CA GLY A 12 -3.55 5.35 -4.26
C GLY A 12 -4.62 5.17 -3.16
N GLY A 13 -5.62 4.34 -3.47
CA GLY A 13 -6.77 4.09 -2.59
C GLY A 13 -6.42 3.21 -1.38
N LEU A 14 -7.42 2.93 -0.54
CA LEU A 14 -7.22 2.24 0.73
C LEU A 14 -6.54 0.86 0.57
N GLY A 15 -6.93 0.06 -0.42
CA GLY A 15 -6.30 -1.24 -0.66
C GLY A 15 -4.79 -1.13 -0.91
N ASN A 16 -4.36 -0.14 -1.69
CA ASN A 16 -2.93 0.13 -1.92
C ASN A 16 -2.23 0.55 -0.62
N GLN A 17 -2.87 1.42 0.15
CA GLN A 17 -2.34 1.85 1.45
C GLN A 17 -2.17 0.66 2.40
N MET A 18 -3.07 -0.32 2.38
CA MET A 18 -2.97 -1.53 3.18
C MET A 18 -1.79 -2.42 2.75
N PHE A 19 -1.58 -2.64 1.45
CA PHE A 19 -0.41 -3.39 0.94
C PHE A 19 0.92 -2.71 1.30
N GLN A 20 0.98 -1.39 1.11
CA GLN A 20 2.13 -0.55 1.45
C GLN A 20 2.45 -0.65 2.95
N TYR A 21 1.43 -0.44 3.79
CA TYR A 21 1.56 -0.57 5.24
C TYR A 21 2.04 -1.97 5.63
N ALA A 22 1.38 -3.02 5.15
CA ALA A 22 1.67 -4.40 5.53
C ALA A 22 3.12 -4.80 5.19
N THR A 23 3.58 -4.45 3.98
CA THR A 23 4.96 -4.70 3.54
C THR A 23 5.97 -4.00 4.45
N ALA A 24 5.80 -2.70 4.66
CA ALA A 24 6.73 -1.92 5.48
C ALA A 24 6.66 -2.31 6.97
N ARG A 25 5.48 -2.67 7.47
CA ARG A 25 5.25 -3.14 8.83
C ARG A 25 5.98 -4.45 9.10
N ARG A 26 5.97 -5.37 8.14
CA ARG A 26 6.74 -6.61 8.22
C ARG A 26 8.24 -6.32 8.27
N VAL A 27 8.76 -5.52 7.33
CA VAL A 27 10.19 -5.18 7.30
C VAL A 27 10.61 -4.48 8.60
N ALA A 28 9.79 -3.55 9.12
CA ALA A 28 10.05 -2.88 10.38
C ALA A 28 10.07 -3.85 11.57
N LYS A 29 9.13 -4.81 11.63
CA LYS A 29 9.04 -5.79 12.71
C LYS A 29 10.26 -6.71 12.74
N VAL A 30 10.66 -7.28 11.60
CA VAL A 30 11.78 -8.23 11.51
C VAL A 30 13.11 -7.56 11.90
N ASN A 31 13.27 -6.28 11.57
CA ASN A 31 14.49 -5.52 11.84
C ASN A 31 14.47 -4.73 13.15
N ASN A 32 13.43 -4.88 13.98
CA ASN A 32 13.22 -4.06 15.18
C ASN A 32 13.42 -2.55 14.91
N ALA A 33 12.81 -2.09 13.81
CA ALA A 33 12.96 -0.73 13.29
C ALA A 33 11.64 0.07 13.46
N GLN A 34 11.75 1.39 13.47
CA GLN A 34 10.58 2.27 13.51
C GLN A 34 9.90 2.34 12.14
N LEU A 35 8.61 2.03 12.09
CA LEU A 35 7.78 2.28 10.91
C LEU A 35 7.35 3.75 10.85
N LYS A 36 7.48 4.37 9.68
CA LYS A 36 7.08 5.74 9.37
C LYS A 36 6.30 5.79 8.06
N LEU A 37 5.23 6.58 8.00
CA LEU A 37 4.34 6.70 6.85
C LEU A 37 4.52 8.06 6.18
N ASP A 38 4.84 8.06 4.89
CA ASP A 38 4.87 9.27 4.07
C ASP A 38 3.54 9.43 3.32
N THR A 39 2.75 10.42 3.74
CA THR A 39 1.43 10.73 3.16
C THR A 39 1.48 11.86 2.13
N THR A 40 2.67 12.32 1.73
CA THR A 40 2.80 13.53 0.88
C THR A 40 2.08 13.40 -0.45
N THR A 41 2.11 12.22 -1.07
CA THR A 41 1.44 11.91 -2.34
C THR A 41 -0.08 11.81 -2.23
N LEU A 42 -0.62 11.50 -1.05
CA LEU A 42 -2.08 11.45 -0.84
C LEU A 42 -2.72 12.85 -0.92
N ARG A 43 -1.95 13.87 -0.56
CA ARG A 43 -2.42 15.28 -0.49
C ARG A 43 -2.24 16.05 -1.79
N GLN A 44 -1.63 15.45 -2.82
CA GLN A 44 -1.38 16.13 -4.09
C GLN A 44 -2.68 16.21 -4.88
N LYS A 45 -3.10 17.44 -5.20
CA LYS A 45 -4.21 17.73 -6.10
C LYS A 45 -3.70 17.69 -7.54
N ASP A 46 -3.55 16.52 -8.12
CA ASP A 46 -3.30 16.43 -9.56
C ASP A 46 -4.62 16.32 -10.31
N LYS A 47 -4.83 17.14 -11.35
CA LYS A 47 -6.11 17.26 -12.08
C LYS A 47 -6.59 15.92 -12.67
N ASN A 48 -5.67 14.99 -12.88
CA ASN A 48 -5.92 13.69 -13.50
C ASN A 48 -5.94 12.52 -12.48
N THR A 49 -5.89 12.80 -11.18
CA THR A 49 -5.87 11.76 -10.14
C THR A 49 -7.01 11.96 -9.15
N THR A 50 -7.70 10.86 -8.81
CA THR A 50 -8.71 10.87 -7.74
C THR A 50 -8.04 11.27 -6.43
N HIS A 51 -8.56 12.29 -5.73
CA HIS A 51 -8.11 12.64 -4.39
C HIS A 51 -8.20 11.43 -3.46
N ARG A 52 -7.12 11.11 -2.74
CA ARG A 52 -7.08 9.97 -1.82
C ARG A 52 -6.80 10.45 -0.41
N ASN A 53 -7.77 10.23 0.47
CA ASN A 53 -7.55 10.42 1.90
C ASN A 53 -6.67 9.30 2.44
N LEU A 54 -5.98 9.58 3.55
CA LEU A 54 -5.34 8.53 4.36
C LEU A 54 -6.45 7.66 4.93
N GLY A 55 -6.76 6.50 4.36
CA GLY A 55 -7.82 5.61 4.84
C GLY A 55 -7.41 4.78 6.05
N LEU A 56 -6.10 4.59 6.23
CA LEU A 56 -5.54 3.77 7.30
C LEU A 56 -5.86 4.28 8.72
N HIS A 57 -6.25 5.54 8.89
CA HIS A 57 -6.63 6.10 10.19
C HIS A 57 -7.85 5.42 10.83
N ASN A 58 -8.67 4.72 10.02
CA ASN A 58 -9.84 3.98 10.49
C ASN A 58 -9.50 2.65 11.17
N PHE A 59 -8.24 2.20 11.12
CA PHE A 59 -7.80 0.93 11.68
C PHE A 59 -6.95 1.10 12.95
N ASN A 60 -6.88 0.05 13.75
CA ASN A 60 -6.03 -0.11 14.94
C ASN A 60 -4.53 -0.24 14.63
N ILE A 61 -4.04 0.52 13.65
CA ILE A 61 -2.64 0.55 13.25
C ILE A 61 -1.85 1.57 14.08
N TYR A 62 -0.54 1.34 14.20
CA TYR A 62 0.40 2.35 14.65
C TYR A 62 0.62 3.41 13.55
N LEU A 63 0.02 4.59 13.74
CA LEU A 63 0.14 5.74 12.84
C LEU A 63 1.28 6.65 13.27
N ASN A 64 2.41 6.51 12.60
CA ASN A 64 3.58 7.34 12.83
C ASN A 64 4.00 8.00 11.52
N LEU A 65 3.70 9.28 11.37
CA LEU A 65 3.98 10.00 10.14
C LEU A 65 5.46 10.41 10.09
N VAL A 66 6.03 10.40 8.89
CA VAL A 66 7.38 10.93 8.66
C VAL A 66 7.37 12.45 8.78
N SER A 67 8.36 13.02 9.46
CA SER A 67 8.53 14.47 9.52
C SER A 67 9.12 15.02 8.20
N LYS A 68 8.93 16.32 7.93
CA LYS A 68 9.54 16.98 6.76
C LYS A 68 11.08 16.86 6.77
N LYS A 69 11.71 16.94 7.95
CA LYS A 69 13.16 16.82 8.12
C LYS A 69 13.66 15.42 7.75
N GLU A 70 12.99 14.38 8.25
CA GLU A 70 13.29 12.98 7.89
C GLU A 70 13.07 12.73 6.39
N LEU A 71 11.99 13.28 5.82
CA LEU A 71 11.71 13.10 4.40
C LEU A 71 12.78 13.74 3.51
N SER A 72 13.22 14.96 3.83
CA SER A 72 14.32 15.64 3.13
C SER A 72 15.61 14.81 3.17
N TYR A 73 15.89 14.19 4.32
CA TYR A 73 17.03 13.31 4.50
C TYR A 73 17.01 12.10 3.56
N PHE A 74 15.87 11.46 3.33
CA PHE A 74 15.78 10.30 2.43
C PHE A 74 15.70 10.70 0.94
N LYS A 75 15.09 11.84 0.61
CA LYS A 75 15.00 12.32 -0.77
C LYS A 75 16.36 12.64 -1.40
N LYS A 76 17.40 12.96 -0.61
CA LYS A 76 18.77 13.13 -1.13
C LYS A 76 19.34 11.83 -1.74
N TYR A 77 18.85 10.67 -1.28
CA TYR A 77 19.24 9.35 -1.81
C TYR A 77 18.34 8.87 -2.96
N GLN A 78 17.21 9.54 -3.23
CA GLN A 78 16.37 9.28 -4.40
C GLN A 78 17.10 9.64 -5.71
N LYS A 79 17.95 10.68 -5.66
CA LYS A 79 18.75 11.19 -6.79
C LYS A 79 20.19 10.68 -6.68
N SER A 80 20.42 9.38 -6.82
CA SER A 80 21.77 8.85 -7.05
C SER A 80 22.22 9.17 -8.48
N ASN A 81 22.49 10.46 -8.71
CA ASN A 81 23.27 11.00 -9.82
C ASN A 81 24.24 12.05 -9.26
N VAL A 82 24.81 11.77 -8.08
CA VAL A 82 25.80 12.63 -7.44
C VAL A 82 27.16 12.33 -8.07
N LYS A 83 27.35 12.85 -9.28
CA LYS A 83 28.60 12.79 -10.02
C LYS A 83 29.69 13.48 -9.18
N PHE A 84 30.72 12.73 -8.80
CA PHE A 84 31.97 13.17 -8.16
C PHE A 84 31.93 13.62 -6.68
N PHE A 85 31.23 14.70 -6.30
CA PHE A 85 31.24 15.18 -4.88
C PHE A 85 30.46 14.29 -3.91
N GLY A 86 29.50 13.51 -4.42
CA GLY A 86 28.73 12.57 -3.61
C GLY A 86 29.52 11.34 -3.19
N PHE A 87 30.65 11.06 -3.83
CA PHE A 87 31.47 9.89 -3.48
C PHE A 87 32.14 10.07 -2.12
N ILE A 88 32.73 11.24 -1.86
CA ILE A 88 33.35 11.58 -0.57
C ILE A 88 32.27 11.84 0.50
N TYR A 89 31.18 12.50 0.14
CA TYR A 89 30.06 12.74 1.05
C TYR A 89 29.36 11.44 1.46
N ASN A 90 29.19 10.47 0.55
CA ASN A 90 28.68 9.15 0.91
C ASN A 90 29.73 8.33 1.69
N LYS A 91 31.02 8.46 1.42
CA LYS A 91 32.04 7.71 2.19
C LYS A 91 32.14 8.16 3.66
N ILE A 92 31.83 9.44 3.95
CA ILE A 92 31.93 10.02 5.30
C ILE A 92 30.55 10.15 5.99
N PHE A 93 29.48 10.38 5.22
CA PHE A 93 28.12 10.63 5.72
C PHE A 93 27.02 9.78 5.05
N ALA A 94 27.35 8.74 4.26
CA ALA A 94 26.33 7.77 3.92
C ALA A 94 25.95 7.05 5.20
N SER A 95 24.85 7.48 5.80
CA SER A 95 24.04 6.53 6.51
C SER A 95 23.75 5.37 5.59
N ASP A 96 23.64 4.20 6.18
CA ASP A 96 23.07 2.98 5.60
C ASP A 96 21.69 3.16 4.94
N SER A 97 21.13 4.37 4.85
CA SER A 97 19.84 4.69 4.23
C SER A 97 19.77 4.37 2.73
N ILE A 98 18.78 3.57 2.36
CA ILE A 98 18.51 3.14 0.99
C ILE A 98 17.14 3.68 0.54
N TYR A 99 17.05 4.15 -0.70
CA TYR A 99 15.79 4.49 -1.35
C TYR A 99 15.48 3.43 -2.42
N ILE A 100 14.32 2.78 -2.34
CA ILE A 100 13.95 1.69 -3.24
C ILE A 100 12.62 2.03 -3.91
N THR A 101 12.66 2.10 -5.24
CA THR A 101 11.46 2.20 -6.07
C THR A 101 11.08 0.83 -6.60
N GLU A 102 9.79 0.46 -6.51
CA GLU A 102 9.25 -0.75 -7.12
C GLU A 102 9.41 -0.70 -8.65
N LYS A 103 9.98 -1.76 -9.21
CA LYS A 103 10.23 -1.90 -10.65
C LYS A 103 9.29 -2.95 -11.23
N GLY A 104 8.15 -2.51 -11.75
CA GLY A 104 7.15 -3.39 -12.36
C GLY A 104 6.26 -4.12 -11.35
N TYR A 105 5.45 -5.05 -11.86
CA TYR A 105 4.52 -5.83 -11.06
C TYR A 105 5.18 -7.10 -10.52
N GLY A 106 4.71 -7.57 -9.37
CA GLY A 106 5.06 -8.88 -8.81
C GLY A 106 5.81 -8.83 -7.48
N PHE A 107 6.39 -9.97 -7.12
CA PHE A 107 7.08 -10.17 -5.85
C PHE A 107 8.61 -10.11 -6.03
N ASN A 108 9.25 -9.17 -5.34
CA ASN A 108 10.69 -9.05 -5.28
C ASN A 108 11.20 -9.53 -3.90
N PRO A 109 11.75 -10.75 -3.78
CA PRO A 109 12.15 -11.30 -2.48
C PRO A 109 13.21 -10.45 -1.75
N LYS A 110 14.02 -9.66 -2.47
CA LYS A 110 15.05 -8.80 -1.87
C LYS A 110 14.49 -7.76 -0.89
N ILE A 111 13.21 -7.43 -1.00
CA ILE A 111 12.53 -6.54 -0.04
C ILE A 111 12.46 -7.15 1.36
N LEU A 112 12.45 -8.50 1.46
CA LEU A 112 12.40 -9.20 2.73
C LEU A 112 13.72 -9.15 3.51
N ASP A 113 14.84 -8.91 2.82
CA ASP A 113 16.20 -8.97 3.36
C ASP A 113 16.75 -7.59 3.76
N LEU A 114 15.94 -6.54 3.63
CA LEU A 114 16.34 -5.18 3.94
C LEU A 114 16.56 -4.99 5.45
N LYS A 115 17.75 -4.50 5.85
CA LYS A 115 18.13 -4.31 7.27
C LYS A 115 18.37 -2.87 7.70
N ASN A 116 18.55 -1.99 6.72
CA ASN A 116 19.02 -0.64 6.97
C ASN A 116 17.86 0.34 7.20
N ASN A 117 18.20 1.62 7.34
CA ASN A 117 17.24 2.69 7.10
C ASN A 117 16.72 2.57 5.65
N VAL A 118 15.42 2.44 5.43
CA VAL A 118 14.87 2.26 4.08
C VAL A 118 13.72 3.20 3.83
N TYR A 119 13.68 3.76 2.62
CA TYR A 119 12.49 4.37 2.05
C TYR A 119 11.97 3.50 0.91
N LEU A 120 10.73 3.03 1.02
CA LEU A 120 10.02 2.25 0.00
C LEU A 120 9.07 3.15 -0.80
N ASP A 121 9.25 3.19 -2.10
CA ASP A 121 8.38 3.86 -3.07
C ASP A 121 7.76 2.83 -4.03
N GLY A 122 6.50 2.48 -3.85
CA GLY A 122 5.84 1.46 -4.65
C GLY A 122 4.46 1.09 -4.12
N TYR A 123 3.78 0.17 -4.81
CA TYR A 123 2.52 -0.41 -4.39
C TYR A 123 2.69 -1.70 -3.59
N TRP A 124 3.72 -2.52 -3.88
CA TRP A 124 4.07 -3.71 -3.10
C TRP A 124 2.91 -4.70 -2.94
N GLN A 125 2.15 -4.91 -4.02
CA GLN A 125 0.87 -5.63 -4.02
C GLN A 125 1.01 -7.16 -4.03
N SER A 126 1.72 -7.71 -3.04
CA SER A 126 1.86 -9.16 -2.89
C SER A 126 1.86 -9.57 -1.43
N GLU A 127 0.95 -10.47 -1.05
CA GLU A 127 0.89 -11.05 0.30
C GLU A 127 2.20 -11.72 0.71
N LYS A 128 3.00 -12.22 -0.26
CA LYS A 128 4.31 -12.82 0.00
C LYS A 128 5.26 -11.89 0.77
N TYR A 129 5.04 -10.56 0.75
CA TYR A 129 5.83 -9.60 1.52
C TYR A 129 5.57 -9.64 3.03
N PHE A 130 4.40 -10.13 3.47
CA PHE A 130 3.94 -9.97 4.85
C PHE A 130 3.12 -11.14 5.40
N LYS A 131 3.04 -12.26 4.67
CA LYS A 131 2.30 -13.47 5.09
C LYS A 131 2.71 -13.98 6.47
N ASP A 132 3.99 -13.83 6.84
CA ASP A 132 4.57 -14.25 8.12
C ASP A 132 4.08 -13.42 9.31
N ILE A 133 3.51 -12.24 9.07
CA ILE A 133 2.94 -11.37 10.11
C ILE A 133 1.40 -11.25 10.02
N LYS A 134 0.72 -12.14 9.29
CA LYS A 134 -0.73 -12.10 9.07
C LYS A 134 -1.53 -11.87 10.36
N ASN A 135 -1.24 -12.61 11.42
CA ASN A 135 -1.96 -12.49 12.70
C ASN A 135 -1.79 -11.12 13.36
N LEU A 136 -0.64 -10.47 13.18
CA LEU A 136 -0.44 -9.10 13.64
C LEU A 136 -1.28 -8.13 12.79
N LEU A 137 -1.23 -8.28 11.47
CA LEU A 137 -1.97 -7.41 10.55
C LEU A 137 -3.48 -7.53 10.73
N LEU A 138 -4.01 -8.71 11.01
CA LEU A 138 -5.43 -8.89 11.32
C LEU A 138 -5.86 -8.11 12.57
N LYS A 139 -4.99 -8.02 13.58
CA LYS A 139 -5.24 -7.21 14.77
C LYS A 139 -5.15 -5.72 14.44
N GLU A 140 -4.10 -5.30 13.74
CA GLU A 140 -3.87 -3.89 13.40
C GLU A 140 -4.91 -3.36 12.39
N PHE A 141 -5.40 -4.20 11.47
CA PHE A 141 -6.47 -3.87 10.51
C PHE A 141 -7.89 -4.12 11.06
N SER A 142 -8.04 -4.27 12.37
CA SER A 142 -9.37 -4.15 13.00
C SER A 142 -9.83 -2.68 12.97
N ILE A 143 -11.13 -2.47 12.76
CA ILE A 143 -11.72 -1.12 12.68
C ILE A 143 -11.72 -0.49 14.07
N LYS A 144 -11.29 0.77 14.17
CA LYS A 144 -11.24 1.53 15.44
C LYS A 144 -12.63 1.86 15.97
N ASN A 145 -13.42 2.48 15.10
CA ASN A 145 -14.75 2.96 15.42
C ASN A 145 -15.70 2.34 14.39
N GLU A 146 -16.42 1.31 14.82
CA GLU A 146 -17.49 0.74 14.01
C GLU A 146 -18.67 1.72 13.98
N GLY A 147 -19.09 2.13 12.79
CA GLY A 147 -20.37 2.81 12.61
C GLY A 147 -21.52 1.81 12.63
N ASP A 148 -22.76 2.27 12.80
CA ASP A 148 -23.95 1.41 12.82
C ASP A 148 -24.63 1.30 11.44
N GLY A 149 -24.27 2.16 10.49
CA GLY A 149 -24.91 2.23 9.16
C GLY A 149 -24.87 0.93 8.33
N TYR A 150 -24.02 -0.03 8.66
CA TYR A 150 -24.00 -1.35 8.00
C TYR A 150 -24.84 -2.42 8.71
N LEU A 151 -25.33 -2.17 9.93
CA LEU A 151 -25.99 -3.20 10.75
C LEU A 151 -27.26 -3.75 10.10
N GLU A 152 -28.05 -2.90 9.46
CA GLU A 152 -29.26 -3.35 8.73
C GLU A 152 -28.92 -4.24 7.54
N MET A 153 -27.86 -3.90 6.79
CA MET A 153 -27.38 -4.77 5.70
C MET A 153 -26.83 -6.08 6.26
N LEU A 154 -26.07 -6.03 7.37
CA LEU A 154 -25.53 -7.22 8.02
C LEU A 154 -26.63 -8.17 8.50
N LYS A 155 -27.73 -7.64 9.05
CA LYS A 155 -28.90 -8.43 9.43
C LYS A 155 -29.50 -9.14 8.22
N LYS A 156 -29.59 -8.49 7.06
CA LYS A 156 -30.06 -9.10 5.81
C LYS A 156 -29.10 -10.20 5.34
N ILE A 157 -27.81 -9.90 5.29
CA ILE A 157 -26.77 -10.85 4.85
C ILE A 157 -26.74 -12.12 5.72
N LYS A 158 -26.93 -11.98 7.04
CA LYS A 158 -26.93 -13.14 7.96
C LYS A 158 -28.15 -14.05 7.84
N LYS A 159 -29.24 -13.58 7.22
CA LYS A 159 -30.51 -14.34 7.12
C LYS A 159 -30.58 -15.24 5.89
N ILE A 160 -29.80 -14.96 4.85
CA ILE A 160 -29.88 -15.64 3.55
C ILE A 160 -28.49 -15.88 2.99
N ASN A 161 -28.36 -16.89 2.12
CA ASN A 161 -27.16 -17.03 1.29
C ASN A 161 -26.98 -15.75 0.46
N SER A 162 -25.85 -15.08 0.65
CA SER A 162 -25.59 -13.74 0.12
C SER A 162 -24.30 -13.74 -0.68
N VAL A 163 -24.34 -13.15 -1.88
CA VAL A 163 -23.19 -12.97 -2.77
C VAL A 163 -22.94 -11.48 -2.97
N SER A 164 -21.67 -11.08 -2.93
CA SER A 164 -21.25 -9.71 -3.27
C SER A 164 -20.68 -9.69 -4.69
N LEU A 165 -21.22 -8.83 -5.54
CA LEU A 165 -20.74 -8.58 -6.90
C LEU A 165 -20.21 -7.15 -7.00
N HIS A 166 -18.97 -7.00 -7.45
CA HIS A 166 -18.34 -5.70 -7.65
C HIS A 166 -18.02 -5.49 -9.14
N ILE A 167 -18.60 -4.44 -9.73
CA ILE A 167 -18.45 -4.09 -11.14
C ILE A 167 -17.67 -2.77 -11.24
N ARG A 168 -16.46 -2.81 -11.81
CA ARG A 168 -15.63 -1.61 -12.00
C ARG A 168 -15.64 -1.19 -13.47
N ARG A 169 -16.34 -0.09 -13.77
CA ARG A 169 -16.51 0.43 -15.13
C ARG A 169 -15.93 1.84 -15.33
N GLY A 170 -16.30 2.79 -14.48
CA GLY A 170 -15.97 4.23 -14.51
C GLY A 170 -14.81 4.69 -15.41
N ASP A 171 -13.65 4.96 -14.81
CA ASP A 171 -12.47 5.51 -15.49
C ASP A 171 -11.86 4.57 -16.54
N TYR A 172 -12.17 3.28 -16.49
CA TYR A 172 -11.64 2.26 -17.40
C TYR A 172 -12.34 2.29 -18.76
N ILE A 173 -13.60 2.74 -18.81
CA ILE A 173 -14.32 2.92 -20.07
C ILE A 173 -13.96 4.25 -20.72
N SER A 174 -13.84 5.33 -19.95
CA SER A 174 -13.62 6.68 -20.50
C SER A 174 -12.16 6.96 -20.86
N ASN A 175 -11.19 6.22 -20.32
CA ASN A 175 -9.78 6.38 -20.61
C ASN A 175 -9.26 5.25 -21.50
N LYS A 176 -9.07 5.54 -22.79
CA LYS A 176 -8.58 4.59 -23.80
C LYS A 176 -7.27 3.90 -23.39
N LYS A 177 -6.36 4.62 -22.74
CA LYS A 177 -5.09 4.05 -22.26
C LYS A 177 -5.29 3.07 -21.11
N LEU A 178 -6.26 3.29 -20.23
CA LEU A 178 -6.58 2.33 -19.17
C LEU A 178 -7.25 1.09 -19.76
N LEU A 179 -8.17 1.28 -20.70
CA LEU A 179 -8.84 0.19 -21.41
C LEU A 179 -7.84 -0.74 -22.12
N GLU A 180 -6.87 -0.15 -22.84
CA GLU A 180 -5.83 -0.91 -23.55
C GLU A 180 -4.89 -1.68 -22.59
N ASN A 181 -4.55 -1.10 -21.43
CA ASN A 181 -3.59 -1.70 -20.50
C ASN A 181 -4.21 -2.72 -19.54
N TYR A 182 -5.49 -2.57 -19.18
CA TYR A 182 -6.11 -3.38 -18.12
C TYR A 182 -7.37 -4.13 -18.57
N GLY A 183 -7.94 -3.76 -19.73
CA GLY A 183 -9.21 -4.32 -20.22
C GLY A 183 -10.41 -3.96 -19.34
N ILE A 184 -11.56 -4.50 -19.71
CA ILE A 184 -12.78 -4.50 -18.89
C ILE A 184 -13.38 -5.90 -18.90
N CYS A 185 -13.96 -6.31 -17.78
CA CYS A 185 -14.88 -7.44 -17.78
C CYS A 185 -16.16 -6.99 -18.49
N ASP A 186 -16.53 -7.72 -19.54
CA ASP A 186 -17.75 -7.47 -20.29
C ASP A 186 -18.98 -8.01 -19.54
N GLU A 187 -20.16 -7.79 -20.10
CA GLU A 187 -21.41 -8.26 -19.53
C GLU A 187 -21.45 -9.79 -19.43
N ASN A 188 -20.93 -10.50 -20.44
CA ASN A 188 -20.87 -11.96 -20.47
C ASN A 188 -20.05 -12.53 -19.31
N TYR A 189 -18.91 -11.91 -18.97
CA TYR A 189 -18.12 -12.31 -17.79
C TYR A 189 -18.97 -12.30 -16.51
N TYR A 190 -19.75 -11.23 -16.29
CA TYR A 190 -20.56 -11.11 -15.08
C TYR A 190 -21.76 -12.07 -15.10
N ASN A 191 -22.44 -12.22 -16.24
CA ASN A 191 -23.56 -13.15 -16.38
C ASN A 191 -23.11 -14.59 -16.13
N ASN A 192 -22.00 -15.02 -16.76
CA ASN A 192 -21.43 -16.34 -16.56
C ASN A 192 -21.02 -16.57 -15.09
N ALA A 193 -20.43 -15.57 -14.43
CA ALA A 193 -20.06 -15.67 -13.03
C ALA A 193 -21.29 -15.81 -12.12
N VAL A 194 -22.37 -15.07 -12.40
CA VAL A 194 -23.63 -15.17 -11.63
C VAL A 194 -24.29 -16.53 -11.84
N SER A 195 -24.39 -17.02 -13.07
CA SER A 195 -24.93 -18.36 -13.37
C SER A 195 -24.13 -19.46 -12.66
N LEU A 196 -22.80 -19.41 -12.75
CA LEU A 196 -21.92 -20.38 -12.09
C LEU A 196 -22.06 -20.38 -10.56
N LEU A 197 -22.29 -19.21 -9.95
CA LEU A 197 -22.51 -19.10 -8.51
C LEU A 197 -23.90 -19.61 -8.13
N ALA A 198 -24.93 -19.31 -8.93
CA ALA A 198 -26.29 -19.78 -8.68
C ALA A 198 -26.40 -21.31 -8.71
N GLU A 199 -25.59 -22.00 -9.52
CA GLU A 199 -25.52 -23.48 -9.53
C GLU A 199 -24.85 -24.08 -8.28
N LYS A 200 -24.09 -23.29 -7.51
CA LYS A 200 -23.26 -23.76 -6.39
C LYS A 200 -23.80 -23.36 -5.00
N LEU A 201 -24.87 -22.57 -4.94
CA LEU A 201 -25.47 -22.03 -3.72
C LEU A 201 -26.78 -22.71 -3.37
#